data_AF-A0A355YNK4-F1
#
_entry.id   AF-A0A355YNK4-F1
#
_cell.length_a   1.000
_cell.length_b   1.000
_cell.length_c   1.000
_cell.angle_alpha   90.00
_cell.angle_beta   90.00
_cell.angle_gamma   90.00
#
_symmetry.space_group_name_H-M   'P 1'
#
loop_
_entity.id
_entity.type
_entity.pdbx_description
1 polymer ?
#
loop_
_entity_poly.entity_id
_entity_poly.type
_entity_poly.pdbx_seq_one_letter_code
_entity_poly.pdbx_strand_id
1 'polypeptide(L)'
;MVELFLGTNGLDTDPSENGDNIIKIVQNIHKTDPRLPVYLVHTLYPASQDGIGSWNNKGYALYGDRYKYEEDRKVFDLMVYLEAALEEEKCLYFVPAGICHDSANNFNMEETPVNPHSELTMEVPTDAIHPGRAGYRQIADCLYSVVCGTKAQWRQ
;
A
#
# COMPACT_ATOMS: atom_id res chain seq x y z
N MET A 1 -21.06 -3.92 5.20
CA MET A 1 -19.83 -3.60 4.46
C MET A 1 -18.66 -4.23 5.19
N VAL A 2 -17.62 -4.60 4.45
CA VAL A 2 -16.33 -5.04 4.98
C VAL A 2 -15.26 -4.20 4.31
N GLU A 3 -14.27 -3.75 5.09
CA GLU A 3 -13.05 -3.13 4.58
C GLU A 3 -11.94 -4.18 4.64
N LEU A 4 -11.22 -4.35 3.53
CA LEU A 4 -10.03 -5.18 3.45
C LEU A 4 -8.84 -4.28 3.10
N PHE A 5 -7.90 -4.16 4.03
CA PHE A 5 -6.65 -3.44 3.80
C PHE A 5 -5.48 -4.38 4.05
N LEU A 6 -5.10 -5.09 3.00
CA LEU A 6 -4.08 -6.13 2.99
C LEU A 6 -3.07 -5.86 1.88
N GLY A 7 -2.06 -6.72 1.76
CA GLY A 7 -1.08 -6.70 0.66
C GLY A 7 0.31 -6.24 1.06
N THR A 8 0.47 -5.38 2.08
CA THR A 8 1.79 -4.93 2.54
C THR A 8 2.70 -6.10 2.95
N ASN A 9 2.17 -7.04 3.72
CA ASN A 9 2.88 -8.26 4.09
C ASN A 9 2.79 -9.26 2.94
N GLY A 10 3.92 -9.55 2.28
CA GLY A 10 3.97 -10.41 1.09
C GLY A 10 4.10 -9.66 -0.23
N LEU A 11 4.47 -8.37 -0.22
CA LEU A 11 4.85 -7.65 -1.44
C LEU A 11 6.05 -8.33 -2.12
N ASP A 12 5.86 -8.69 -3.38
CA ASP A 12 6.89 -9.28 -4.23
C ASP A 12 6.71 -8.79 -5.67
N THR A 13 7.75 -8.96 -6.47
CA THR A 13 7.78 -8.70 -7.91
C THR A 13 6.85 -9.62 -8.69
N ASP A 14 6.55 -10.80 -8.16
CA ASP A 14 5.43 -11.63 -8.60
C ASP A 14 4.29 -11.49 -7.57
N PRO A 15 3.18 -10.81 -7.91
CA PRO A 15 2.12 -10.56 -6.95
C PRO A 15 1.21 -11.78 -6.72
N SER A 16 1.40 -12.90 -7.43
CA SER A 16 0.42 -13.99 -7.49
C SER A 16 0.10 -14.62 -6.13
N GLU A 17 1.09 -14.98 -5.31
CA GLU A 17 0.83 -15.61 -4.01
C GLU A 17 0.01 -14.71 -3.09
N ASN A 18 0.41 -13.44 -2.97
CA ASN A 18 -0.26 -12.47 -2.12
C ASN A 18 -1.65 -12.09 -2.68
N GLY A 19 -1.70 -11.81 -3.99
CA GLY A 19 -2.92 -11.50 -4.72
C GLY A 19 -3.96 -12.62 -4.61
N ASP A 20 -3.57 -13.86 -4.87
CA ASP A 20 -4.45 -15.04 -4.78
C ASP A 20 -5.05 -15.19 -3.37
N ASN A 21 -4.26 -14.91 -2.33
CA ASN A 21 -4.75 -14.99 -0.96
C ASN A 21 -5.79 -13.91 -0.67
N ILE A 22 -5.58 -12.67 -1.14
CA ILE A 22 -6.56 -11.58 -1.02
C ILE A 22 -7.82 -11.89 -1.83
N ILE A 23 -7.68 -12.36 -3.07
CA ILE A 23 -8.78 -12.77 -3.95
C ILE A 23 -9.64 -13.85 -3.27
N LYS A 24 -9.00 -14.88 -2.69
CA LYS A 24 -9.71 -15.94 -1.95
C LYS A 24 -10.52 -15.38 -0.78
N ILE A 25 -10.01 -14.37 -0.06
CA ILE A 25 -10.76 -13.73 1.02
C ILE A 25 -12.01 -13.05 0.48
N VAL A 26 -11.88 -12.23 -0.57
CA VAL A 26 -13.01 -11.54 -1.21
C VAL A 26 -14.06 -12.55 -1.69
N GLN A 27 -13.63 -13.56 -2.44
CA GLN A 27 -14.51 -14.59 -2.99
C GLN A 27 -15.21 -15.41 -1.90
N ASN A 28 -14.52 -15.73 -0.79
CA ASN A 28 -15.13 -16.44 0.33
C ASN A 28 -16.20 -15.59 1.05
N ILE A 29 -15.98 -14.28 1.16
CA ILE A 29 -16.98 -13.34 1.69
C ILE A 29 -18.20 -13.34 0.79
N HIS A 30 -18.04 -13.11 -0.52
CA HIS A 30 -19.18 -13.05 -1.46
C HIS A 30 -19.84 -14.41 -1.70
N LYS A 31 -19.12 -15.52 -1.54
CA LYS A 31 -19.75 -16.86 -1.52
C LYS A 31 -20.74 -17.00 -0.35
N THR A 32 -20.47 -16.36 0.78
CA THR A 32 -21.31 -16.40 1.98
C THR A 32 -22.44 -15.37 1.91
N ASP A 33 -22.14 -14.15 1.46
CA ASP A 33 -23.11 -13.08 1.22
C ASP A 33 -22.75 -12.33 -0.08
N PRO A 34 -23.35 -12.70 -1.22
CA PRO A 34 -23.02 -12.14 -2.53
C PRO A 34 -23.33 -10.65 -2.69
N ARG A 35 -24.01 -10.02 -1.72
CA ARG A 35 -24.39 -8.60 -1.77
C ARG A 35 -23.70 -7.78 -0.69
N LEU A 36 -22.87 -8.39 0.15
CA LEU A 36 -22.14 -7.66 1.18
C LEU A 36 -21.13 -6.73 0.51
N PRO A 37 -21.21 -5.40 0.68
CA PRO A 37 -20.24 -4.51 0.05
C PRO A 37 -18.85 -4.73 0.62
N VAL A 38 -17.85 -4.98 -0.24
CA VAL A 38 -16.44 -5.12 0.12
C VAL A 38 -15.66 -3.93 -0.44
N TYR A 39 -14.87 -3.28 0.42
CA TYR A 39 -13.97 -2.20 0.04
C TYR A 39 -12.54 -2.71 0.15
N LEU A 40 -11.90 -2.93 -0.99
CA LEU A 40 -10.51 -3.39 -1.05
C LEU A 40 -9.60 -2.17 -1.21
N VAL A 41 -8.86 -1.88 -0.14
CA VAL A 41 -7.95 -0.73 -0.08
C VAL A 41 -6.63 -1.10 -0.73
N HIS A 42 -6.23 -0.34 -1.76
CA HIS A 42 -4.94 -0.53 -2.40
C HIS A 42 -3.81 -0.30 -1.40
N THR A 43 -2.86 -1.23 -1.40
CA THR A 43 -1.63 -1.16 -0.62
C THR A 43 -0.92 0.18 -0.85
N LEU A 44 -0.37 0.74 0.21
CA LEU A 44 0.32 2.03 0.13
C LEU A 44 1.69 1.85 -0.51
N TYR A 45 2.09 2.85 -1.29
CA TYR A 45 3.50 3.02 -1.63
C TYR A 45 4.27 3.40 -0.35
N PRO A 46 5.37 2.70 -0.03
CA PRO A 46 6.16 2.98 1.16
C PRO A 46 6.90 4.32 1.04
N ALA A 47 7.42 4.82 2.16
CA ALA A 47 8.34 5.97 2.12
C ALA A 47 9.68 5.58 1.46
N SER A 48 10.44 6.58 0.98
CA SER A 48 11.82 6.31 0.56
C SER A 48 12.70 6.02 1.77
N GLN A 49 13.41 4.89 1.77
CA GLN A 49 14.52 4.64 2.70
C GLN A 49 15.84 4.88 1.98
N ASP A 50 16.24 6.14 1.90
CA ASP A 50 17.48 6.57 1.23
C ASP A 50 18.76 5.95 1.84
N GLY A 51 18.65 5.29 3.00
CA GLY A 51 19.74 4.56 3.67
C GLY A 51 20.02 3.14 3.14
N ILE A 52 19.06 2.45 2.50
CA ILE A 52 19.23 1.05 2.08
C ILE A 52 19.96 0.94 0.72
N GLY A 53 19.72 1.90 -0.20
CA GLY A 53 20.35 1.92 -1.52
C GLY A 53 21.87 2.16 -1.50
N SER A 54 22.40 2.74 -0.42
CA SER A 54 23.82 3.09 -0.28
C SER A 54 24.72 1.95 0.24
N TRP A 55 24.14 0.82 0.70
CA TRP A 55 24.87 -0.24 1.41
C TRP A 55 25.40 -1.40 0.55
N ASN A 56 25.03 -1.51 -0.73
CA ASN A 56 25.34 -2.71 -1.52
C ASN A 56 26.49 -2.50 -2.52
N ASN A 57 27.60 -3.22 -2.29
CA ASN A 57 28.82 -3.27 -3.09
C ASN A 57 28.64 -3.93 -4.48
N LYS A 58 27.39 -4.14 -4.93
CA LYS A 58 26.98 -4.70 -6.23
C LYS A 58 26.38 -3.64 -7.18
N GLY A 59 26.89 -2.41 -7.15
CA GLY A 59 26.52 -1.35 -8.10
C GLY A 59 25.23 -0.57 -7.78
N TYR A 60 24.64 -0.75 -6.59
CA TYR A 60 23.44 -0.03 -6.15
C TYR A 60 23.73 1.40 -5.65
N ALA A 61 24.98 1.70 -5.27
CA ALA A 61 25.40 3.03 -4.81
C ALA A 61 25.32 4.14 -5.89
N LEU A 62 25.06 3.80 -7.16
CA LEU A 62 24.94 4.75 -8.28
C LEU A 62 23.49 5.23 -8.53
N TYR A 63 22.49 4.63 -7.89
CA TYR A 63 21.06 4.93 -8.13
C TYR A 63 20.29 5.00 -6.81
N GLY A 64 20.29 6.16 -6.16
CA GLY A 64 19.65 6.40 -4.85
C GLY A 64 18.17 5.98 -4.81
N ASP A 65 17.45 6.11 -5.92
CA ASP A 65 16.01 5.83 -5.99
C ASP A 65 15.66 4.37 -6.33
N ARG A 66 16.65 3.48 -6.53
CA ARG A 66 16.38 2.13 -7.04
C ARG A 66 15.57 1.28 -6.07
N TYR A 67 15.80 1.41 -4.76
CA TYR A 67 15.00 0.73 -3.75
C TYR A 67 13.54 1.17 -3.81
N LYS A 68 13.30 2.49 -3.79
CA LYS A 68 11.96 3.06 -3.89
C LYS A 68 11.25 2.61 -5.17
N TYR A 69 11.96 2.63 -6.31
CA TYR A 69 11.43 2.12 -7.57
C TYR A 69 11.05 0.63 -7.50
N GLU A 70 11.91 -0.21 -6.93
CA GLU A 70 11.65 -1.66 -6.83
C GLU A 70 10.45 -1.93 -5.91
N GLU A 71 10.32 -1.23 -4.77
CA GLU A 71 9.15 -1.36 -3.88
C GLU A 71 7.86 -0.81 -4.50
N ASP A 72 7.93 0.36 -5.15
CA ASP A 72 6.78 0.96 -5.82
C ASP A 72 6.26 0.06 -6.95
N ARG A 73 7.17 -0.60 -7.68
CA ARG A 73 6.79 -1.55 -8.72
C ARG A 73 6.01 -2.74 -8.15
N LYS A 74 6.41 -3.30 -7.01
CA LYS A 74 5.68 -4.41 -6.36
C LYS A 74 4.25 -4.00 -5.98
N VAL A 75 4.09 -2.79 -5.44
CA VAL A 75 2.77 -2.25 -5.09
C VAL A 75 1.91 -2.10 -6.35
N PHE A 76 2.47 -1.52 -7.41
CA PHE A 76 1.78 -1.36 -8.69
C PHE A 76 1.38 -2.71 -9.31
N ASP A 77 2.29 -3.68 -9.34
CA ASP A 77 2.05 -5.00 -9.90
C ASP A 77 0.93 -5.73 -9.13
N LEU A 78 0.92 -5.65 -7.79
CA LEU A 78 -0.17 -6.19 -6.96
C LEU A 78 -1.51 -5.51 -7.25
N MET A 79 -1.53 -4.18 -7.38
CA MET A 79 -2.75 -3.43 -7.70
C MET A 79 -3.34 -3.87 -9.04
N VAL A 80 -2.53 -3.90 -10.11
CA VAL A 80 -2.97 -4.32 -11.44
C VAL A 80 -3.46 -5.77 -11.43
N TYR A 81 -2.75 -6.65 -10.71
CA TYR A 81 -3.14 -8.04 -10.58
C TYR A 81 -4.51 -8.22 -9.92
N LEU A 82 -4.75 -7.52 -8.81
CA LEU A 82 -6.02 -7.57 -8.08
C LEU A 82 -7.18 -6.98 -8.89
N GLU A 83 -6.97 -5.83 -9.55
CA GLU A 83 -7.98 -5.20 -10.40
C GLU A 83 -8.40 -6.13 -11.54
N ALA A 84 -7.44 -6.73 -12.25
CA ALA A 84 -7.73 -7.65 -13.35
C ALA A 84 -8.45 -8.92 -12.88
N ALA A 85 -8.05 -9.50 -11.75
CA ALA A 85 -8.62 -10.75 -11.26
C ALA A 85 -10.04 -10.60 -10.67
N LEU A 86 -10.41 -9.40 -10.23
CA LEU A 86 -11.67 -9.12 -9.54
C LEU A 86 -12.59 -8.16 -10.32
N GLU A 87 -12.31 -7.90 -11.61
CA GLU A 87 -13.05 -6.92 -12.42
C GLU A 87 -14.56 -7.20 -12.52
N GLU A 88 -14.93 -8.48 -12.53
CA GLU A 88 -16.33 -8.95 -12.61
C GLU A 88 -16.98 -9.14 -11.23
N GLU A 89 -16.24 -8.93 -10.14
CA GLU A 89 -16.72 -9.15 -8.78
C GLU A 89 -17.72 -8.05 -8.38
N LYS A 90 -18.99 -8.45 -8.20
CA LYS A 90 -20.05 -7.50 -7.85
C LYS A 90 -19.93 -7.10 -6.39
N CYS A 91 -20.39 -5.88 -6.09
CA CYS A 91 -20.34 -5.32 -4.73
C CYS A 91 -18.91 -5.21 -4.15
N LEU A 92 -17.88 -5.32 -4.99
CA LEU A 92 -16.51 -4.98 -4.67
C LEU A 92 -16.19 -3.56 -5.14
N TYR A 93 -15.50 -2.80 -4.31
CA TYR A 93 -15.08 -1.43 -4.60
C TYR A 93 -13.60 -1.25 -4.25
N PHE A 94 -12.80 -0.88 -5.25
CA PHE A 94 -11.40 -0.53 -5.02
C PHE A 94 -11.29 0.87 -4.42
N VAL A 95 -10.53 0.99 -3.34
CA VAL A 95 -10.23 2.27 -2.68
C VAL A 95 -8.81 2.66 -3.06
N PRO A 96 -8.60 3.77 -3.79
CA PRO A 96 -7.31 4.14 -4.36
C PRO A 96 -6.38 4.80 -3.34
N ALA A 97 -6.40 4.36 -2.08
CA ALA A 97 -5.58 4.93 -1.01
C ALA A 97 -4.09 4.87 -1.33
N GLY A 98 -3.62 3.79 -1.98
CA GLY A 98 -2.24 3.70 -2.46
C GLY A 98 -1.85 4.87 -3.38
N ILE A 99 -2.67 5.19 -4.37
CA ILE A 99 -2.39 6.28 -5.34
C ILE A 99 -2.55 7.65 -4.69
N CYS A 100 -3.54 7.80 -3.81
CA CYS A 100 -3.85 9.09 -3.21
C CYS A 100 -2.96 9.43 -2.01
N HIS A 101 -2.32 8.44 -1.37
CA HIS A 101 -1.47 8.65 -0.21
C HIS A 101 -0.15 9.34 -0.62
N ASP A 102 0.16 10.45 0.04
CA ASP A 102 1.42 11.17 -0.15
C ASP A 102 2.58 10.40 0.53
N SER A 103 3.13 9.43 -0.19
CA SER A 103 4.21 8.59 0.35
C SER A 103 5.51 9.34 0.67
N ALA A 104 5.67 10.58 0.21
CA ALA A 104 6.84 11.39 0.51
C ALA A 104 6.71 12.13 1.84
N ASN A 105 5.51 12.57 2.22
CA ASN A 105 5.32 13.51 3.35
C ASN A 105 4.46 12.96 4.50
N ASN A 106 3.78 11.84 4.30
CA ASN A 106 2.79 11.35 5.27
C ASN A 106 3.25 10.19 6.15
N PHE A 107 4.54 9.88 6.15
CA PHE A 107 5.17 8.97 7.10
C PHE A 107 5.81 9.75 8.26
N ASN A 108 5.90 9.13 9.43
CA ASN A 108 6.66 9.73 10.53
C ASN A 108 8.15 9.66 10.21
N MET A 109 8.84 10.75 10.52
CA MET A 109 10.28 10.87 10.37
C MET A 109 10.93 10.91 11.75
N GLU A 110 12.16 10.41 11.83
CA GLU A 110 13.02 10.55 13.00
C GLU A 110 14.44 10.95 12.60
N GLU A 111 15.08 11.72 13.46
CA GLU A 111 16.49 12.09 13.31
C GLU A 111 17.37 10.97 13.88
N THR A 112 18.23 10.39 13.03
CA THR A 112 19.11 9.27 13.42
C THR A 112 20.55 9.56 13.02
N PRO A 113 21.55 9.09 13.78
CA PRO A 113 22.95 9.14 13.35
C PRO A 113 23.16 8.42 12.02
N VAL A 114 23.94 9.00 11.10
CA VAL A 114 24.22 8.37 9.79
C VAL A 114 24.96 7.03 9.92
N ASN A 115 25.58 6.78 11.07
CA ASN A 115 26.07 5.47 11.51
C ASN A 115 26.26 5.47 13.06
N PRO A 116 26.47 4.31 13.70
CA PRO A 116 26.54 4.20 15.17
C PRO A 116 27.64 5.00 15.87
N HIS A 117 28.58 5.60 15.11
CA HIS A 117 29.73 6.34 15.63
C HIS A 117 29.83 7.76 15.06
N SER A 118 28.74 8.31 14.51
CA SER A 118 28.73 9.66 13.96
C SER A 118 27.86 10.61 14.78
N GLU A 119 28.33 11.83 14.96
CA GLU A 119 27.52 12.96 15.44
C GLU A 119 26.70 13.61 14.31
N LEU A 120 26.98 13.24 13.04
CA LEU A 120 26.17 13.67 11.91
C LEU A 120 24.87 12.89 11.89
N THR A 121 23.75 13.60 11.85
CA THR A 121 22.42 13.01 11.78
C THR A 121 21.77 13.22 10.41
N MET A 122 20.79 12.37 10.12
CA MET A 122 19.90 12.50 8.98
C MET A 122 18.46 12.18 9.39
N GLU A 123 17.51 12.78 8.71
CA GLU A 123 16.09 12.50 8.87
C GLU A 123 15.71 11.29 8.00
N VAL A 124 15.14 10.25 8.62
CA VAL A 124 14.70 9.02 7.94
C VAL A 124 13.29 8.65 8.37
N PRO A 125 12.50 7.94 7.54
CA PRO A 125 11.23 7.40 7.99
C PRO A 125 11.45 6.40 9.12
N THR A 126 10.59 6.42 10.14
CA THR A 126 10.71 5.53 11.31
C THR A 126 10.70 4.05 10.92
N ASP A 127 9.80 3.65 10.02
CA ASP A 127 9.76 2.29 9.45
C ASP A 127 9.41 2.24 7.95
N ALA A 128 9.08 3.38 7.34
CA ALA A 128 8.65 3.53 5.95
C ALA A 128 7.39 2.72 5.54
N ILE A 129 6.70 2.09 6.50
CA ILE A 129 5.54 1.21 6.26
C ILE A 129 4.28 1.75 6.94
N HIS A 130 4.40 2.30 8.15
CA HIS A 130 3.27 2.83 8.90
C HIS A 130 3.17 4.34 8.75
N PRO A 131 2.07 4.85 8.15
CA PRO A 131 1.87 6.27 8.01
C PRO A 131 1.85 7.02 9.34
N GLY A 132 2.21 8.29 9.29
CA GLY A 132 1.94 9.23 10.35
C GLY A 132 0.45 9.57 10.45
N ARG A 133 0.10 10.39 11.44
CA ARG A 133 -1.29 10.80 11.69
C ARG A 133 -1.95 11.46 10.47
N ALA A 134 -1.21 12.26 9.72
CA ALA A 134 -1.71 12.92 8.51
C ALA A 134 -1.98 11.88 7.39
N GLY A 135 -1.10 10.90 7.22
CA GLY A 135 -1.29 9.81 6.26
C GLY A 135 -2.52 8.98 6.55
N TYR A 136 -2.73 8.56 7.80
CA TYR A 136 -3.96 7.84 8.18
C TYR A 136 -5.24 8.65 7.93
N ARG A 137 -5.20 9.98 8.08
CA ARG A 137 -6.34 10.84 7.74
C ARG A 137 -6.59 10.87 6.23
N GLN A 138 -5.55 10.98 5.42
CA GLN A 138 -5.68 10.93 3.96
C GLN A 138 -6.26 9.59 3.49
N ILE A 139 -5.84 8.47 4.09
CA ILE A 139 -6.41 7.14 3.82
C ILE A 139 -7.91 7.12 4.17
N ALA A 140 -8.26 7.65 5.35
CA ALA A 140 -9.66 7.72 5.77
C ALA A 140 -10.52 8.59 4.84
N ASP A 141 -9.99 9.73 4.38
CA ASP A 141 -10.67 10.61 3.43
C ASP A 141 -10.92 9.90 2.09
N CYS A 142 -9.94 9.14 1.58
CA CYS A 142 -10.08 8.33 0.37
C CYS A 142 -11.15 7.25 0.53
N LEU A 143 -11.09 6.46 1.60
CA LEU A 143 -12.08 5.42 1.89
C LEU A 143 -13.49 6.01 2.02
N TYR A 144 -13.62 7.09 2.80
CA TYR A 144 -14.90 7.75 3.04
C TYR A 144 -15.50 8.30 1.74
N SER A 145 -14.67 8.86 0.85
CA SER A 145 -15.09 9.34 -0.46
C SER A 145 -15.68 8.21 -1.32
N VAL A 146 -15.00 7.06 -1.39
CA VAL A 146 -15.47 5.89 -2.15
C VAL A 146 -16.75 5.31 -1.55
N VAL A 147 -16.84 5.21 -0.22
CA VAL A 147 -18.08 4.81 0.47
C VAL A 147 -19.23 5.75 0.12
N CYS A 148 -19.03 7.07 0.20
CA CYS A 148 -20.07 8.04 -0.15
C CYS A 148 -20.55 7.90 -1.60
N GLY A 149 -19.64 7.66 -2.54
CA GLY A 149 -19.96 7.48 -3.96
C GLY A 149 -20.70 6.18 -4.29
N THR A 150 -20.60 5.15 -3.43
CA THR A 150 -21.08 3.80 -3.75
C THR A 150 -22.20 3.31 -2.82
N LYS A 151 -22.40 3.94 -1.65
CA LYS A 151 -23.40 3.54 -0.64
C LYS A 151 -24.83 3.40 -1.18
N ALA A 152 -25.22 4.20 -2.19
CA ALA A 152 -26.54 4.10 -2.80
C ALA A 152 -26.76 2.77 -3.54
N GLN A 153 -25.70 2.13 -4.02
CA GLN A 153 -25.73 0.87 -4.75
C GLN A 153 -25.94 -0.34 -3.83
N TRP A 154 -25.64 -0.21 -2.52
CA TRP A 154 -25.77 -1.31 -1.56
C TRP A 154 -27.21 -1.80 -1.34
N ARG A 155 -28.21 -1.01 -1.76
CA ARG A 155 -29.64 -1.28 -1.56
C ARG A 155 -30.31 -1.87 -2.80
N GLN A 156 -29.59 -1.99 -3.91
CA GLN A 156 -30.06 -2.58 -5.16
C GLN A 156 -29.75 -4.08 -5.19
#